data_AF-A0A3G9J531-F1
#
_entry.id   AF-A0A3G9J531-F1
#
_cell.length_a   1.000
_cell.length_b   1.000
_cell.length_c   1.000
_cell.angle_alpha   90.00
_cell.angle_beta   90.00
_cell.angle_gamma   90.00
#
_symmetry.space_group_name_H-M   'P 1'
#
loop_
_entity.id
_entity.type
_entity.pdbx_description
1 polymer ?
#
loop_
_entity_poly.entity_id
_entity_poly.type
_entity_poly.pdbx_seq_one_letter_code
_entity_poly.pdbx_strand_id
1 'polypeptide(L)'
;MTEKELQNYTNEINYQKHMLENLGRYLNLMFLVASIGLVLIYVFHSKNLFITIVGFILTVIGVLGSLVFGLGIRNGRVNVNKVIDDLEAKSHHKE
;
A
#
# COMPACT_ATOMS: atom_id res chain seq x y z
N MET A 1 -5.15 -12.40 -30.06
CA MET A 1 -4.52 -11.09 -29.68
C MET A 1 -3.20 -10.97 -30.45
N THR A 2 -2.60 -9.78 -30.66
CA THR A 2 -1.21 -9.77 -31.18
C THR A 2 -0.22 -10.10 -30.07
N GLU A 3 0.93 -10.69 -30.38
CA GLU A 3 1.96 -11.02 -29.38
C GLU A 3 2.45 -9.77 -28.62
N LYS A 4 2.59 -8.65 -29.34
CA LYS A 4 3.00 -7.37 -28.76
C LYS A 4 1.97 -6.83 -27.76
N GLU A 5 0.67 -6.91 -28.09
CA GLU A 5 -0.40 -6.51 -27.16
C GLU A 5 -0.37 -7.38 -25.90
N LEU A 6 -0.29 -8.70 -26.04
CA LEU A 6 -0.24 -9.64 -24.92
C LEU A 6 0.95 -9.34 -23.99
N GLN A 7 2.12 -9.07 -24.58
CA GLN A 7 3.31 -8.70 -23.82
C GLN A 7 3.13 -7.39 -23.05
N ASN A 8 2.46 -6.39 -23.65
CA ASN A 8 2.16 -5.13 -22.97
C ASN A 8 1.25 -5.34 -21.75
N TYR A 9 0.17 -6.11 -21.88
CA TYR A 9 -0.71 -6.44 -20.73
C TYR A 9 0.06 -7.16 -19.61
N THR A 10 0.87 -8.14 -19.99
CA THR A 10 1.68 -8.91 -19.03
C THR A 10 2.64 -7.99 -18.26
N ASN A 11 3.31 -7.09 -18.97
CA ASN A 11 4.22 -6.12 -18.35
C ASN A 11 3.48 -5.16 -17.40
N GLU A 12 2.31 -4.66 -17.79
CA GLU A 12 1.52 -3.77 -16.95
C GLU A 12 0.98 -4.47 -15.69
N ILE A 13 0.47 -5.69 -15.83
CA ILE A 13 0.01 -6.50 -14.69
C ILE A 13 1.17 -6.75 -13.70
N ASN A 14 2.35 -7.12 -14.21
CA ASN A 14 3.54 -7.34 -13.39
C ASN A 14 3.99 -6.07 -12.68
N TYR A 15 3.99 -4.94 -13.38
CA TYR A 15 4.29 -3.62 -12.80
C TYR A 15 3.32 -3.27 -11.68
N GLN A 16 2.01 -3.37 -11.91
CA GLN A 16 1.01 -3.01 -10.91
C GLN A 16 1.03 -3.97 -9.70
N LYS A 17 1.30 -5.27 -9.90
CA LYS A 17 1.53 -6.22 -8.81
C LYS A 17 2.75 -5.83 -7.98
N HIS A 18 3.86 -5.46 -8.62
CA HIS A 18 5.04 -4.99 -7.90
C HIS A 18 4.76 -3.69 -7.11
N MET A 19 3.96 -2.78 -7.67
CA MET A 19 3.52 -1.58 -6.94
C MET A 19 2.66 -1.90 -5.71
N LEU A 20 1.79 -2.92 -5.79
CA LEU A 20 1.03 -3.41 -4.64
C LEU A 20 1.93 -3.98 -3.54
N GLU A 21 3.02 -4.68 -3.89
CA GLU A 21 4.02 -5.14 -2.92
C GLU A 21 4.68 -3.97 -2.20
N ASN A 22 5.07 -2.92 -2.95
CA ASN A 22 5.65 -1.71 -2.38
C ASN A 22 4.67 -1.00 -1.44
N LEU A 23 3.40 -0.86 -1.82
CA LEU A 23 2.36 -0.32 -0.93
C LEU A 23 2.20 -1.16 0.35
N GLY A 24 2.30 -2.48 0.26
CA GLY A 24 2.31 -3.37 1.42
C GLY A 24 3.50 -3.12 2.35
N ARG A 25 4.70 -2.92 1.79
CA ARG A 25 5.90 -2.56 2.58
C ARG A 25 5.74 -1.21 3.27
N TYR A 26 5.21 -0.20 2.58
CA TYR A 26 4.95 1.11 3.17
C TYR A 26 3.87 1.06 4.27
N LEU A 27 2.81 0.25 4.08
CA LEU A 27 1.81 0.02 5.11
C LEU A 27 2.43 -0.58 6.39
N ASN A 28 3.29 -1.60 6.25
CA ASN A 28 4.01 -2.17 7.39
C ASN A 28 4.93 -1.16 8.07
N LEU A 29 5.62 -0.32 7.30
CA LEU A 29 6.45 0.76 7.83
C LEU A 29 5.62 1.73 8.68
N MET A 30 4.43 2.12 8.21
CA MET A 30 3.55 3.02 8.95
C MET A 30 3.03 2.41 10.25
N PHE A 31 2.72 1.10 10.27
CA PHE A 31 2.39 0.40 11.53
C PHE A 31 3.57 0.35 12.50
N LEU A 32 4.79 0.15 12.00
CA LEU A 32 5.99 0.20 12.84
C LEU A 32 6.18 1.60 13.45
N VAL A 33 6.03 2.66 12.64
CA VAL A 33 6.11 4.05 13.11
C VAL A 33 5.05 4.33 14.18
N ALA A 34 3.81 3.91 13.97
CA ALA A 34 2.75 4.07 14.97
C ALA A 34 3.07 3.32 16.27
N SER A 35 3.58 2.09 16.15
CA SER A 35 3.94 1.26 17.30
C SER A 35 5.08 1.87 18.12
N ILE A 36 6.11 2.42 17.48
CA ILE A 36 7.17 3.18 18.15
C ILE A 36 6.57 4.37 18.91
N GLY A 37 5.65 5.10 18.28
CA GLY A 37 4.94 6.22 18.93
C GLY A 37 4.21 5.79 20.20
N LEU A 38 3.47 4.69 20.15
CA LEU A 38 2.76 4.14 21.32
C LEU A 38 3.71 3.70 22.43
N VAL A 39 4.84 3.06 22.09
CA VAL A 39 5.86 2.67 23.08
C VAL A 39 6.46 3.90 23.76
N LEU A 40 6.76 4.97 23.01
CA LEU A 40 7.28 6.21 23.58
C LEU A 40 6.28 6.85 24.55
N ILE A 41 5.00 6.90 24.18
CA ILE A 41 3.93 7.40 25.06
C ILE A 41 3.88 6.54 26.33
N TYR A 42 3.79 5.23 26.20
CA TYR A 42 3.66 4.31 27.33
C TYR A 42 4.81 4.42 28.33
N VAL A 43 6.06 4.54 27.86
CA VAL A 43 7.25 4.57 28.73
C VAL A 43 7.50 5.95 29.34
N PHE A 44 7.18 7.04 28.62
CA PHE A 44 7.62 8.39 28.96
C PHE A 44 6.51 9.39 29.33
N HIS A 45 5.22 9.03 29.25
CA HIS A 45 4.11 9.96 29.51
C HIS A 45 4.21 10.73 30.84
N SER A 46 4.76 10.11 31.89
CA SER A 46 4.93 10.71 33.22
C SER A 46 6.35 11.22 33.50
N LYS A 47 7.31 10.98 32.60
CA LYS A 47 8.74 11.26 32.80
C LYS A 47 9.27 12.40 31.95
N ASN A 48 8.79 12.51 30.72
CA ASN A 48 9.32 13.49 29.77
C ASN A 48 8.23 13.92 28.78
N LEU A 49 7.74 15.16 28.95
CA LEU A 49 6.68 15.73 28.11
C LEU A 49 7.10 15.84 26.64
N PHE A 50 8.35 16.21 26.36
CA PHE A 50 8.85 16.35 24.99
C PHE A 50 8.82 15.02 24.23
N ILE A 51 9.36 13.95 24.84
CA ILE A 51 9.34 12.60 24.23
C ILE A 51 7.90 12.11 24.03
N THR A 52 7.02 12.43 24.98
CA THR A 52 5.60 12.07 24.89
C THR A 52 4.91 12.74 23.70
N ILE A 53 5.16 14.04 23.46
CA ILE A 53 4.65 14.77 22.29
C ILE A 53 5.15 14.13 20.99
N VAL A 54 6.44 13.79 20.91
CA VAL A 54 7.01 13.07 19.76
C VAL A 54 6.29 11.75 19.54
N GLY A 55 6.01 10.99 20.60
CA GLY A 55 5.25 9.74 20.53
C GLY A 55 3.84 9.90 19.93
N PHE A 56 3.12 10.96 20.32
CA PHE A 56 1.81 11.28 19.72
C PHE A 56 1.92 11.63 18.23
N ILE A 57 2.90 12.45 17.85
CA ILE A 57 3.13 12.82 16.44
C ILE A 57 3.40 11.57 15.59
N LEU A 58 4.30 10.69 16.05
CA LEU A 58 4.60 9.43 15.35
C LEU A 58 3.37 8.53 15.23
N THR A 59 2.58 8.43 16.30
CA THR A 59 1.34 7.64 16.30
C THR A 59 0.35 8.16 15.26
N VAL A 60 0.12 9.48 15.22
CA VAL A 60 -0.79 10.10 14.25
C VAL A 60 -0.29 9.91 12.81
N ILE A 61 0.99 10.15 12.55
CA ILE A 61 1.59 9.95 11.23
C ILE A 61 1.46 8.50 10.77
N GLY A 62 1.79 7.54 11.65
CA GLY A 62 1.69 6.12 11.33
C GLY A 62 0.25 5.69 11.06
N VAL A 63 -0.72 6.13 11.85
CA VAL A 63 -2.14 5.79 11.62
C VAL A 63 -2.67 6.39 10.32
N LEU A 64 -2.45 7.69 10.08
CA LEU A 64 -2.90 8.35 8.86
C LEU A 64 -2.21 7.76 7.61
N GLY A 65 -0.90 7.50 7.70
CA GLY A 65 -0.14 6.84 6.65
C GLY A 65 -0.71 5.46 6.34
N SER A 66 -0.98 4.64 7.37
CA SER A 66 -1.58 3.31 7.19
C SER A 66 -2.94 3.37 6.51
N LEU A 67 -3.78 4.37 6.82
CA LEU A 67 -5.06 4.55 6.15
C LEU A 67 -4.87 4.89 4.66
N VAL A 68 -3.97 5.82 4.34
CA VAL A 68 -3.66 6.20 2.96
C VAL A 68 -3.15 5.01 2.16
N PHE A 69 -2.15 4.28 2.67
CA PHE A 69 -1.61 3.11 1.97
C PHE A 69 -2.62 1.96 1.89
N GLY A 70 -3.43 1.74 2.93
CA GLY A 70 -4.52 0.75 2.91
C GLY A 70 -5.56 1.03 1.82
N LEU A 71 -5.98 2.29 1.66
CA LEU A 71 -6.85 2.71 0.56
C LEU A 71 -6.17 2.56 -0.80
N GLY A 72 -4.87 2.90 -0.87
CA GLY A 72 -4.05 2.71 -2.07
C GLY A 72 -4.00 1.25 -2.51
N ILE A 73 -3.80 0.30 -1.58
CA ILE A 73 -3.82 -1.14 -1.86
C ILE A 73 -5.18 -1.58 -2.39
N ARG A 74 -6.27 -1.14 -1.74
CA ARG A 74 -7.63 -1.48 -2.18
C ARG A 74 -7.87 -1.04 -3.62
N ASN A 75 -7.56 0.21 -3.93
CA ASN A 75 -7.76 0.78 -5.27
C ASN A 75 -6.79 0.15 -6.30
N GLY A 76 -5.56 -0.13 -5.91
CA GLY A 76 -4.57 -0.79 -6.78
C GLY A 76 -4.99 -2.22 -7.17
N ARG A 77 -5.58 -2.99 -6.26
CA ARG A 77 -6.12 -4.34 -6.59
C ARG A 77 -7.26 -4.26 -7.60
N VAL A 78 -8.14 -3.27 -7.45
CA VAL A 78 -9.21 -3.03 -8.42
C VAL A 78 -8.63 -2.68 -9.80
N ASN A 79 -7.58 -1.87 -9.86
CA ASN A 79 -6.93 -1.51 -11.12
C ASN A 79 -6.28 -2.72 -11.80
N VAL A 80 -5.57 -3.57 -11.05
CA VAL A 80 -4.98 -4.81 -11.58
C VAL A 80 -6.06 -5.72 -12.16
N ASN A 81 -7.16 -5.91 -11.43
CA ASN A 81 -8.24 -6.77 -11.90
C ASN A 81 -8.89 -6.23 -13.18
N LYS A 82 -9.11 -4.92 -13.29
CA LYS A 82 -9.63 -4.31 -14.53
C LYS A 82 -8.75 -4.59 -15.75
N VAL A 83 -7.42 -4.57 -15.58
CA VAL A 83 -6.49 -4.87 -16.67
C VAL A 83 -6.53 -6.36 -17.04
N ILE A 84 -6.69 -7.25 -16.05
CA ILE A 84 -6.86 -8.68 -16.27
C ILE A 84 -8.19 -8.97 -16.99
N ASP A 85 -9.29 -8.39 -16.53
CA ASP A 85 -10.62 -8.57 -17.12
C ASP A 85 -10.65 -8.10 -18.59
N ASP A 86 -9.99 -6.97 -18.90
CA ASP A 86 -9.86 -6.47 -20.28
C ASP A 86 -8.99 -7.37 -21.16
N LEU A 87 -7.92 -7.96 -20.61
CA LEU A 87 -7.11 -8.96 -21.29
C LEU A 87 -7.96 -10.20 -21.64
N GLU A 88 -8.72 -10.73 -20.67
CA GLU A 88 -9.58 -11.92 -20.84
C GLU A 88 -10.68 -11.68 -21.89
N ALA A 89 -11.37 -10.54 -21.82
CA ALA A 89 -12.38 -10.17 -22.80
C ALA A 89 -11.81 -10.12 -24.23
N LYS A 90 -10.62 -9.52 -24.41
CA LYS A 90 -9.95 -9.43 -25.71
C LYS A 90 -9.43 -10.78 -26.23
N SER A 91 -9.11 -11.73 -25.36
CA SER A 91 -8.80 -13.11 -25.79
C SER A 91 -10.03 -13.84 -26.29
N HIS A 92 -11.16 -13.76 -25.57
CA HIS A 92 -12.40 -14.44 -25.94
C HIS A 92 -13.05 -13.90 -27.23
N HIS A 93 -12.87 -12.62 -27.56
CA HIS A 93 -13.37 -12.05 -28.82
C HIS A 93 -12.57 -12.44 -30.07
N LYS A 94 -11.45 -13.17 -29.93
CA LYS A 94 -10.60 -13.59 -31.05
C LYS A 94 -10.64 -15.10 -31.32
N GLU A 95 -11.37 -15.88 -30.50
CA GLU A 95 -11.76 -17.27 -30.77
C GLU A 95 -13.07 -17.32 -31.56
#